data_AF-A0A960RIB6-F1
#
_entry.id   AF-A0A960RIB6-F1
#
_cell.length_a   1.000
_cell.length_b   1.000
_cell.length_c   1.000
_cell.angle_alpha   90.00
_cell.angle_beta   90.00
_cell.angle_gamma   90.00
#
_symmetry.space_group_name_H-M   'P 1'
#
loop_
_entity.id
_entity.type
_entity.pdbx_description
1 polymer ?
#
loop_
_entity_poly.entity_id
_entity_poly.type
_entity_poly.pdbx_seq_one_letter_code
_entity_poly.pdbx_strand_id
1 'polypeptide(L)' 'QPVTTAVALLDGFREQLGPEGLWQSAGLRRDFFDQLMGTNQVRDGLEAGIAWQDIVAEWDTSAFRTRREKALLYG' A
#
# COMPACT_ATOMS: atom_id res chain seq x y z
N GLN A 1 0.08 11.07 -4.30
CA GLN A 1 -0.62 10.12 -5.20
C GLN A 1 -1.73 9.49 -4.37
N PRO A 2 -2.95 9.26 -4.88
CA PRO A 2 -4.07 8.83 -4.03
C PRO A 2 -3.76 7.58 -3.18
N VAL A 3 -3.07 6.60 -3.78
CA VAL A 3 -2.72 5.37 -3.07
C VAL A 3 -1.65 5.58 -1.99
N THR A 4 -0.69 6.50 -2.17
CA THR A 4 0.30 6.83 -1.13
C THR A 4 -0.36 7.52 0.07
N THR A 5 -1.38 8.35 -0.18
CA THR A 5 -2.17 8.97 0.88
C THR A 5 -2.93 7.93 1.70
N ALA A 6 -3.44 6.86 1.06
CA ALA A 6 -4.09 5.77 1.79
C ALA A 6 -3.12 5.05 2.74
N VAL A 7 -1.90 4.74 2.29
CA VAL A 7 -0.87 4.11 3.15
C VAL A 7 -0.48 5.03 4.31
N ALA A 8 -0.32 6.34 4.07
CA ALA A 8 -0.04 7.30 5.13
C ALA A 8 -1.16 7.39 6.19
N LEU A 9 -2.43 7.30 5.78
CA LEU A 9 -3.56 7.26 6.73
C LEU A 9 -3.54 5.98 7.57
N LEU A 10 -3.23 4.83 6.95
CA LEU A 10 -3.13 3.55 7.66
C LEU A 10 -1.99 3.56 8.68
N ASP A 11 -0.87 4.18 8.34
CA ASP A 11 0.25 4.36 9.28
C ASP A 11 -0.14 5.27 10.45
N GLY A 12 -0.84 6.38 10.18
CA GLY A 12 -1.38 7.23 11.25
C GLY A 12 -2.40 6.50 12.15
N PHE A 13 -3.24 5.63 11.59
CA PHE A 13 -4.14 4.79 12.39
C PHE A 13 -3.38 3.73 13.18
N ARG A 14 -2.35 3.11 12.61
CA ARG A 14 -1.46 2.18 13.31
C ARG A 14 -0.81 2.85 14.53
N GLU A 15 -0.32 4.08 14.40
CA GLU A 15 0.28 4.81 15.51
C GLU A 15 -0.70 5.05 16.66
N GLN A 16 -1.98 5.26 16.36
CA GLN A 16 -3.03 5.50 17.35
C GLN A 16 -3.59 4.21 17.96
N LEU A 17 -3.72 3.14 17.17
CA LEU A 17 -4.39 1.89 17.55
C LEU A 17 -3.42 0.76 17.95
N GLY A 18 -2.12 0.93 17.66
CA GLY A 18 -1.13 -0.12 17.72
C GLY A 18 -1.17 -1.06 16.49
N PRO A 19 -0.12 -1.88 16.30
CA PRO A 19 0.02 -2.76 15.13
C PRO A 19 -1.09 -3.81 15.02
N GLU A 20 -1.57 -4.33 16.15
CA GLU A 20 -2.67 -5.30 16.17
C GLU A 20 -4.05 -4.63 15.98
N GLY A 21 -4.22 -3.40 16.48
CA GLY A 21 -5.50 -2.69 16.46
C GLY A 21 -5.96 -2.27 15.07
N LEU A 22 -5.02 -2.01 14.16
CA LEU A 22 -5.33 -1.63 12.77
C LEU A 22 -6.18 -2.69 12.05
N TRP A 23 -5.98 -3.97 12.36
CA TRP A 23 -6.58 -5.09 11.63
C TRP A 23 -7.71 -5.80 12.36
N GLN A 24 -8.02 -5.42 13.59
CA GLN A 24 -9.01 -6.09 14.44
C GLN A 24 -10.44 -5.55 14.28
N SER A 25 -10.65 -4.50 13.50
CA SER A 25 -11.99 -3.94 13.30
C SER A 25 -12.91 -4.90 12.53
N ALA A 26 -14.17 -5.00 12.95
CA ALA A 26 -15.16 -5.85 12.30
C ALA A 26 -15.32 -5.46 10.81
N GLY A 27 -15.13 -6.44 9.91
CA GLY A 27 -15.24 -6.24 8.46
C GLY A 27 -13.91 -5.98 7.73
N LEU A 28 -12.79 -5.82 8.46
CA LEU A 28 -11.47 -5.77 7.84
C LEU A 28 -11.08 -7.16 7.30
N ARG A 29 -10.83 -7.22 6.00
CA ARG A 29 -10.45 -8.45 5.28
C ARG A 29 -9.02 -8.28 4.78
N ARG A 30 -8.05 -8.86 5.49
CA ARG A 30 -6.61 -8.78 5.15
C ARG A 30 -6.34 -9.22 3.72
N ASP A 31 -6.91 -10.36 3.31
CA ASP A 31 -6.73 -10.89 1.95
C ASP A 31 -7.29 -9.94 0.88
N PHE A 32 -8.40 -9.26 1.18
CA PHE A 32 -8.97 -8.26 0.27
C PHE A 32 -8.10 -7.01 0.19
N PHE A 33 -7.50 -6.59 1.29
CA PHE A 33 -6.53 -5.49 1.30
C PHE A 33 -5.30 -5.82 0.45
N ASP A 34 -4.75 -7.03 0.60
CA ASP A 34 -3.59 -7.47 -0.18
C ASP A 34 -3.92 -7.55 -1.68
N GLN A 35 -5.14 -7.99 -2.03
CA GLN A 35 -5.63 -7.96 -3.41
C GLN A 35 -5.76 -6.53 -3.95
N LEU A 36 -6.25 -5.60 -3.15
CA LEU A 36 -6.37 -4.19 -3.53
C LEU A 36 -4.99 -3.54 -3.77
N MET A 37 -4.00 -3.87 -2.92
CA MET A 37 -2.63 -3.38 -3.05
C MET A 37 -1.82 -4.16 -4.10
N GLY A 38 -2.29 -5.34 -4.53
CA GLY A 38 -1.58 -6.25 -5.42
C GLY A 38 -0.42 -6.99 -4.76
N THR A 39 -0.26 -6.90 -3.44
CA THR A 39 0.81 -7.50 -2.64
C THR A 39 0.46 -7.46 -1.15
N ASN A 40 0.99 -8.41 -0.36
CA ASN A 40 0.92 -8.39 1.10
C ASN A 40 2.02 -7.51 1.75
N GLN A 41 3.04 -7.10 0.99
CA GLN A 41 4.19 -6.35 1.51
C GLN A 41 3.79 -5.05 2.22
N VAL A 42 2.74 -4.39 1.75
CA VAL A 42 2.24 -3.15 2.38
C VAL A 42 1.68 -3.44 3.78
N ARG A 43 0.87 -4.49 3.91
CA ARG A 43 0.31 -4.90 5.20
C ARG A 43 1.42 -5.33 6.14
N ASP A 44 2.30 -6.20 5.67
CA ASP A 44 3.39 -6.77 6.48
C ASP A 44 4.35 -5.64 6.94
N GLY A 45 4.62 -4.66 6.09
CA GLY A 45 5.41 -3.47 6.44
C GLY A 45 4.74 -2.59 7.49
N LEU A 46 3.43 -2.34 7.36
CA LEU A 46 2.65 -1.63 8.38
C LEU A 46 2.65 -2.40 9.72
N GLU A 47 2.46 -3.72 9.71
CA GLU A 47 2.51 -4.54 10.94
C GLU A 47 3.89 -4.54 11.59
N ALA A 48 4.96 -4.52 10.79
CA ALA A 48 6.34 -4.40 11.26
C ALA A 48 6.71 -2.98 11.74
N GLY A 49 5.83 -2.00 11.58
CA GLY A 49 6.08 -0.61 11.97
C GLY A 49 7.06 0.13 11.07
N ILE A 50 7.22 -0.32 9.82
CA ILE A 50 8.00 0.38 8.80
C ILE A 50 7.28 1.68 8.45
N ALA A 51 8.02 2.78 8.34
CA ALA A 51 7.46 4.07 7.96
C ALA A 51 6.82 3.98 6.56
N TRP A 52 5.64 4.59 6.38
CA TRP A 52 4.92 4.48 5.11
C TRP A 52 5.73 4.97 3.91
N GLN A 53 6.63 5.94 4.11
CA GLN A 53 7.53 6.48 3.08
C GLN A 53 8.45 5.39 2.53
N ASP A 54 8.94 4.51 3.39
CA ASP A 54 9.85 3.43 3.00
C ASP A 54 9.08 2.34 2.25
N ILE A 55 7.86 2.01 2.70
CA ILE A 55 6.98 1.05 2.02
C ILE A 55 6.68 1.50 0.58
N VAL A 56 6.37 2.78 0.37
CA VAL A 56 6.05 3.29 -0.99
C VAL A 56 7.29 3.55 -1.84
N ALA A 57 8.46 3.75 -1.22
CA ALA A 57 9.71 3.94 -1.95
C ALA A 57 10.13 2.68 -2.73
N GLU A 58 9.71 1.50 -2.27
CA GLU A 58 9.95 0.23 -2.96
C GLU A 58 9.11 0.05 -4.23
N TRP A 59 8.11 0.90 -4.46
CA TRP A 59 7.23 0.79 -5.63
C TRP A 59 7.92 1.25 -6.92
N ASP A 60 8.53 0.30 -7.63
CA ASP A 60 9.09 0.56 -8.95
C ASP A 60 8.02 0.50 -10.06
N THR A 61 7.71 1.66 -10.64
CA THR A 61 6.78 1.79 -11.78
C THR A 61 7.49 1.88 -13.13
N SER A 62 8.83 1.83 -13.16
CA SER A 62 9.64 2.02 -14.37
C SER A 62 9.29 1.00 -15.46
N ALA A 63 9.29 -0.29 -15.12
CA ALA A 63 8.96 -1.37 -16.05
C ALA A 63 7.52 -1.28 -16.57
N PHE A 64 6.58 -0.76 -15.77
CA PHE A 64 5.22 -0.51 -16.21
C PHE A 64 5.18 0.64 -17.23
N ARG A 65 5.86 1.76 -16.96
CA ARG A 65 5.92 2.91 -17.88
C ARG A 65 6.52 2.52 -19.23
N THR A 66 7.64 1.81 -19.25
CA THR A 66 8.28 1.32 -20.48
C THR A 66 7.36 0.42 -21.31
N ARG A 67 6.56 -0.44 -20.65
CA ARG A 67 5.59 -1.29 -21.35
C ARG A 67 4.39 -0.49 -21.85
N ARG A 68 3.89 0.45 -21.04
CA ARG A 68 2.75 1.30 -21.37
C ARG A 68 3.01 2.16 -22.61
N GLU A 69 4.20 2.74 -22.75
CA GLU A 69 4.57 3.60 -23.88
C GLU A 69 4.35 2.93 -25.24
N LYS A 70 4.57 1.62 -25.35
CA LYS A 70 4.38 0.85 -26.59
C LYS A 70 2.91 0.64 -26.97
N ALA A 71 1.99 0.87 -26.03
CA ALA A 71 0.56 0.62 -26.18
C ALA A 71 -0.30 1.90 -26.14
N LEU A 72 0.34 3.08 -26.10
CA LEU A 72 -0.38 4.36 -26.11
C LEU A 72 -0.98 4.61 -27.49
N LEU A 73 -2.31 4.82 -27.53
CA LEU A 73 -3.04 5.22 -28.74
C LEU A 73 -3.17 6.74 -28.86
N TYR A 74 -2.91 7.46 -27.75
CA TYR A 74 -3.00 8.90 -27.64
C TYR A 74 -1.75 9.41 -26.91
N GLY A 75 -1.04 10.34 -27.54
CA GLY A 75 0.16 11.00 -27.01
C GLY A 75 -0.06 12.49 -26.87
#